data_AF-A0A821U308-F1
#
_entry.id   AF-A0A821U308-F1
#
_cell.length_a   1.000
_cell.length_b   1.000
_cell.length_c   1.000
_cell.angle_alpha   90.00
_cell.angle_beta   90.00
_cell.angle_gamma   90.00
#
_symmetry.space_group_name_H-M   'P 1'
#
loop_
_entity.id
_entity.type
_entity.pdbx_description
1 polymer ?
#
loop_
_entity_poly.entity_id
_entity_poly.type
_entity_poly.pdbx_seq_one_letter_code
_entity_poly.pdbx_strand_id
1 'polypeptide(L)' 'MDIELFVRLILMQIMIKSNHPLRLLCFYVAAADDEMVQKLEKMINIENLLVDFIVKRVMNEIYLQWK' A
#
# COMPACT_ATOMS: atom_id res chain seq x y z
N MET A 1 12.75 -0.01 10.77
CA MET A 1 11.28 0.02 10.88
C MET A 1 10.79 -1.37 10.52
N ASP A 2 10.00 -1.99 11.38
CA ASP A 2 9.52 -3.37 11.17
C ASP A 2 8.50 -3.38 10.01
N ILE A 3 8.82 -4.12 8.95
CA ILE A 3 8.02 -4.20 7.72
C ILE A 3 6.64 -4.78 8.03
N GLU A 4 6.54 -5.69 9.00
CA GLU A 4 5.25 -6.27 9.39
C GLU A 4 4.35 -5.23 10.06
N LEU A 5 4.93 -4.41 10.95
CA LEU A 5 4.22 -3.31 11.60
C LEU A 5 3.74 -2.28 10.56
N PHE A 6 4.58 -2.00 9.56
CA PHE A 6 4.27 -1.08 8.47
C PHE A 6 3.09 -1.58 7.61
N VAL A 7 3.11 -2.86 7.23
CA VAL A 7 2.02 -3.49 6.46
C VAL A 7 0.72 -3.51 7.27
N ARG A 8 0.78 -3.81 8.58
CA ARG A 8 -0.40 -3.75 9.47
C ARG A 8 -1.00 -2.35 9.54
N LEU A 9 -0.17 -1.30 9.60
CA LEU A 9 -0.65 0.09 9.61
C LEU A 9 -1.36 0.46 8.30
N ILE A 10 -0.83 0.01 7.15
CA ILE A 10 -1.47 0.19 5.85
C ILE A 10 -2.84 -0.51 5.83
N LEU A 11 -2.90 -1.78 6.25
CA LEU A 11 -4.14 -2.55 6.28
C LEU A 11 -5.18 -1.94 7.22
N MET A 12 -4.78 -1.46 8.40
CA MET A 12 -5.69 -0.75 9.30
C MET A 12 -6.24 0.54 8.68
N GLN A 13 -5.42 1.31 7.96
CA GLN A 13 -5.87 2.53 7.28
C GLN A 13 -6.86 2.22 6.15
N ILE A 14 -6.69 1.10 5.44
CA ILE A 14 -7.64 0.61 4.44
C ILE A 14 -8.97 0.25 5.11
N MET A 15 -8.95 -0.53 6.20
CA MET A 15 -10.16 -0.97 6.90
C MET A 15 -10.94 0.18 7.53
N ILE A 16 -10.26 1.13 8.20
CA ILE A 16 -10.90 2.25 8.92
C ILE A 16 -11.66 3.17 7.95
N LYS A 17 -11.16 3.35 6.72
CA LYS A 17 -11.77 4.26 5.74
C LYS A 17 -12.80 3.60 4.81
N SER A 18 -13.12 2.33 5.03
CA SER A 18 -13.93 1.50 4.12
C SER A 18 -15.44 1.79 4.06
N ASN A 19 -15.93 2.88 4.66
CA ASN A 19 -17.34 3.30 4.49
C ASN A 19 -17.64 4.06 3.18
N HIS A 20 -16.65 4.25 2.30
CA HIS A 20 -16.82 4.74 0.92
C HIS A 20 -15.72 4.19 0.01
N PRO A 21 -15.93 4.11 -1.32
CA PRO A 21 -15.04 3.43 -2.24
C PRO A 21 -13.78 4.28 -2.47
N LEU A 22 -12.87 4.27 -1.52
CA LEU A 22 -11.54 4.83 -1.68
C LEU A 22 -10.81 3.99 -2.72
N ARG A 23 -10.94 4.40 -3.99
CA ARG A 23 -10.21 3.85 -5.13
C ARG A 23 -8.72 4.19 -5.11
N LEU A 24 -8.26 4.94 -4.10
CA LEU A 24 -6.88 5.39 -3.97
C LEU A 24 -6.50 5.51 -2.48
N LEU A 25 -5.51 4.75 -2.05
CA LEU A 25 -4.83 4.91 -0.76
C LEU A 25 -3.47 5.55 -1.00
N CYS A 26 -3.11 6.56 -0.22
CA CYS A 26 -1.79 7.18 -0.27
C CYS A 26 -1.17 7.18 1.13
N PHE A 27 0.11 6.82 1.23
CA PHE A 27 0.87 6.94 2.47
C PHE A 27 2.32 7.34 2.18
N TYR A 28 2.89 8.08 3.12
CA TYR A 28 4.26 8.59 3.07
C TYR A 28 5.23 7.60 3.73
N VAL A 29 6.34 7.33 3.06
CA VAL A 29 7.44 6.52 3.58
C VAL A 29 8.73 7.30 3.37
N ALA A 30 9.31 7.79 4.45
CA ALA A 30 10.63 8.40 4.40
C ALA A 30 11.63 7.36 3.89
N ALA A 31 12.25 7.62 2.73
CA ALA A 31 13.11 6.71 1.98
C ALA A 31 12.40 5.55 1.24
N ALA A 32 11.22 5.80 0.66
CA ALA A 32 10.62 4.86 -0.29
C ALA A 32 11.56 4.64 -1.49
N ASP A 33 12.07 3.42 -1.66
CA ASP A 33 12.83 2.99 -2.83
C ASP A 33 12.04 2.00 -3.70
N ASP A 34 12.56 1.69 -4.89
CA ASP A 34 11.90 0.78 -5.82
C ASP A 34 11.87 -0.67 -5.28
N GLU A 35 12.84 -1.08 -4.48
CA GLU A 35 12.89 -2.42 -3.89
C GLU A 35 11.75 -2.62 -2.88
N MET A 36 11.50 -1.62 -2.03
CA MET A 36 10.39 -1.61 -1.08
C MET A 36 9.04 -1.64 -1.80
N VAL A 37 8.88 -0.87 -2.87
CA VAL A 37 7.64 -0.87 -3.68
C VAL A 37 7.38 -2.24 -4.28
N GLN A 38 8.41 -2.89 -4.85
CA GLN A 38 8.27 -4.25 -5.39
C GLN A 38 7.95 -5.29 -4.32
N LYS A 39 8.56 -5.19 -3.13
CA LYS A 39 8.24 -6.09 -2.00
C LYS A 39 6.79 -5.91 -1.56
N LEU A 40 6.33 -4.67 -1.46
CA LEU A 40 4.94 -4.36 -1.12
C LEU A 40 3.96 -4.94 -2.15
N GLU A 41 4.22 -4.74 -3.43
CA GLU A 41 3.39 -5.28 -4.51
C GLU A 41 3.31 -6.80 -4.46
N LYS A 42 4.45 -7.48 -4.22
CA LYS A 42 4.49 -8.94 -4.03
C LYS A 42 3.68 -9.39 -2.82
N MET A 43 3.81 -8.70 -1.68
CA MET A 43 3.07 -9.06 -0.47
C MET A 43 1.56 -8.92 -0.68
N ILE A 44 1.11 -7.82 -1.30
CA ILE A 44 -0.32 -7.61 -1.57
C ILE A 44 -0.86 -8.68 -2.53
N ASN A 45 -0.09 -9.06 -3.55
CA ASN A 45 -0.47 -10.11 -4.51
C ASN A 45 -0.47 -11.52 -3.89
N ILE A 46 0.56 -11.90 -3.12
CA ILE A 46 0.65 -13.23 -2.50
C ILE A 46 -0.49 -13.44 -1.51
N GLU A 47 -0.79 -12.41 -0.72
CA GLU A 47 -1.81 -12.46 0.33
C GLU A 47 -3.23 -12.14 -0.19
N ASN A 48 -3.39 -11.91 -1.51
CA ASN A 48 -4.64 -11.48 -2.16
C ASN A 48 -5.37 -10.34 -1.41
N LEU A 49 -4.60 -9.41 -0.81
CA LEU A 49 -5.14 -8.40 0.12
C LEU A 49 -5.98 -7.36 -0.61
N LEU A 50 -5.68 -7.12 -1.89
CA LEU A 50 -6.40 -6.21 -2.76
C LEU A 50 -6.58 -6.88 -4.12
N VAL A 51 -7.82 -7.01 -4.57
CA VAL A 51 -8.12 -7.44 -5.93
C VAL A 51 -8.00 -6.23 -6.85
N ASP A 52 -7.28 -6.38 -7.96
CA ASP A 52 -7.17 -5.36 -9.01
C ASP A 52 -6.64 -4.01 -8.52
N PHE A 53 -5.34 -3.91 -8.17
CA PHE A 53 -4.70 -2.67 -7.74
C PHE A 53 -3.42 -2.36 -8.55
N ILE A 54 -3.03 -1.09 -8.53
CA ILE A 54 -1.82 -0.53 -9.14
C ILE A 54 -1.07 0.21 -8.04
N VAL A 55 0.20 -0.14 -7.83
CA VAL A 55 1.11 0.60 -6.94
C VAL A 55 1.86 1.66 -7.75
N LYS A 56 1.81 2.93 -7.32
CA LYS A 56 2.60 4.01 -7.90
C LYS A 56 3.44 4.68 -6.82
N ARG A 57 4.70 4.98 -7.13
CA ARG A 57 5.59 5.76 -6.26
C ARG A 57 5.80 7.15 -6.86
N VAL A 58 5.63 8.20 -6.05
CA VAL A 58 5.99 9.58 -6.39
C VAL A 58 6.85 10.12 -5.24
N MET A 59 8.15 10.31 -5.49
CA MET A 59 9.12 10.63 -4.45
C MET A 59 9.05 9.64 -3.27
N ASN A 60 8.64 10.13 -2.08
CA ASN A 60 8.51 9.36 -0.85
C ASN A 60 7.06 8.92 -0.58
N GLU A 61 6.16 9.09 -1.53
CA GLU A 61 4.75 8.72 -1.40
C GLU A 61 4.44 7.48 -2.24
N ILE A 62 3.66 6.56 -1.64
CA ILE A 62 3.18 5.34 -2.31
C ILE A 62 1.65 5.41 -2.41
N TYR A 63 1.17 5.18 -3.61
CA TYR A 63 -0.23 5.20 -3.99
C TYR A 63 -0.68 3.78 -4.35
N LEU A 64 -1.71 3.26 -3.69
CA LEU A 64 -2.41 2.03 -4.07
C LEU A 64 -3.74 2.43 -4.71
N GLN A 65 -3.86 2.24 -6.02
CA GLN A 65 -5.04 2.60 -6.79
C GLN A 65 -5.76 1.35 -7.27
N TRP A 66 -7.07 1.24 -7.09
CA TRP A 66 -7.84 0.15 -7.68
C TRP A 66 -7.93 0.36 -9.20
N LYS A 67 -7.81 -0.73 -9.95
CA LYS A 67 -7.88 -0.76 -11.41
C LYS A 67 -9.31 -0.59 -11.91
#